data_AF-A0A504YZ21-F1
#
_entry.id   AF-A0A504YZ21-F1
#
_cell.length_a   1.000
_cell.length_b   1.000
_cell.length_c   1.000
_cell.angle_alpha   90.00
_cell.angle_beta   90.00
_cell.angle_gamma   90.00
#
_symmetry.space_group_name_H-M   'P 1'
#
loop_
_entity.id
_entity.type
_entity.pdbx_description
1 polymer ?
#
loop_
_entity_poly.entity_id
_entity_poly.type
_entity_poly.pdbx_seq_one_letter_code
_entity_poly.pdbx_strand_id
1 'polypeptide(L)'
;MADLKDQTYFLKDLKPNMKRVSCVFIVLELGPTTRTKDGNEVRTAKVADRTGTINLSVWNENSALIAPCDVLQLIQGNTTVRGGCLTLNVGRFGQLVKIGEFCFPFTETPDLSAFNEEWLAKTTDGLSAPKKPAEPAITK
;
A
#
# COMPACT_ATOMS: atom_id res chain seq x y z
N MET A 1 -0.78 29.81 -14.09
CA MET A 1 -0.46 28.93 -12.95
C MET A 1 -1.13 27.61 -13.27
N ALA A 2 -0.39 26.50 -13.30
CA ALA A 2 -0.89 25.26 -13.91
C ALA A 2 -1.96 24.59 -13.03
N ASP A 3 -3.18 24.57 -13.53
CA ASP A 3 -4.24 23.65 -13.14
C ASP A 3 -3.79 22.21 -13.45
N LEU A 4 -3.03 21.60 -12.53
CA LEU A 4 -2.96 20.14 -12.47
C LEU A 4 -4.35 19.67 -12.04
N LYS A 5 -5.13 19.15 -12.99
CA LYS A 5 -6.29 18.31 -12.64
C LYS A 5 -5.76 17.23 -11.69
N ASP A 6 -6.13 17.29 -10.41
CA ASP A 6 -5.82 16.25 -9.43
C ASP A 6 -6.58 14.99 -9.85
N GLN A 7 -5.98 14.25 -10.79
CA GLN A 7 -6.53 13.01 -11.28
C GLN A 7 -6.53 12.02 -10.13
N THR A 8 -7.72 11.69 -9.67
CA THR A 8 -7.94 10.65 -8.67
C THR A 8 -7.94 9.29 -9.38
N TYR A 9 -7.11 8.38 -8.90
CA TYR A 9 -6.99 7.02 -9.40
C TYR A 9 -7.90 6.08 -8.62
N PHE A 10 -8.45 5.07 -9.29
CA PHE A 10 -8.95 3.89 -8.61
C PHE A 10 -7.78 2.99 -8.21
N LEU A 11 -7.99 2.17 -7.19
CA LEU A 11 -6.94 1.27 -6.72
C LEU A 11 -6.46 0.32 -7.83
N LYS A 12 -7.37 -0.18 -8.68
CA LYS A 12 -7.00 -1.06 -9.81
C LYS A 12 -6.06 -0.43 -10.85
N ASP A 13 -6.03 0.91 -10.92
CA ASP A 13 -5.24 1.63 -11.92
C ASP A 13 -3.79 1.84 -11.44
N LEU A 14 -3.50 1.49 -10.18
CA LEU A 14 -2.19 1.58 -9.57
C LEU A 14 -1.23 0.57 -10.16
N LYS A 15 -0.02 1.03 -10.44
CA LYS A 15 1.10 0.25 -10.98
C LYS A 15 2.32 0.45 -10.11
N PRO A 16 3.33 -0.43 -10.18
CA PRO A 16 4.61 -0.23 -9.50
C PRO A 16 5.24 1.14 -9.81
N ASN A 17 5.84 1.78 -8.80
CA ASN A 17 6.67 2.98 -8.91
C ASN A 17 5.96 4.25 -9.42
N MET A 18 4.64 4.35 -9.25
CA MET A 18 3.89 5.59 -9.53
C MET A 18 4.17 6.63 -8.44
N LYS A 19 4.24 7.91 -8.86
CA LYS A 19 4.46 9.06 -7.98
C LYS A 19 3.29 10.03 -8.11
N ARG A 20 3.03 10.80 -7.05
CA ARG A 20 1.94 11.80 -6.99
C ARG A 20 0.57 11.18 -7.26
N VAL A 21 0.34 10.03 -6.66
CA VAL A 21 -0.93 9.30 -6.75
C VAL A 21 -1.92 9.89 -5.75
N SER A 22 -3.13 10.20 -6.22
CA SER A 22 -4.24 10.58 -5.36
C SER A 22 -5.35 9.55 -5.48
N CYS A 23 -5.86 9.04 -4.35
CA CYS A 23 -6.89 8.01 -4.30
C CYS A 23 -7.86 8.27 -3.15
N VAL A 24 -9.09 7.76 -3.25
CA VAL A 24 -10.06 7.74 -2.15
C VAL A 24 -10.41 6.29 -1.84
N PHE A 25 -10.37 5.93 -0.57
CA PHE A 25 -10.61 4.55 -0.11
C PHE A 25 -11.17 4.53 1.31
N ILE A 26 -11.77 3.39 1.67
CA ILE A 26 -12.14 3.07 3.06
C ILE A 26 -11.06 2.19 3.69
N VAL A 27 -10.78 2.40 4.97
CA VAL A 27 -9.89 1.54 5.77
C VAL A 27 -10.68 0.32 6.25
N LEU A 28 -10.20 -0.88 5.93
CA LEU A 28 -10.82 -2.14 6.37
C LEU A 28 -10.17 -2.65 7.65
N GLU A 29 -8.86 -2.76 7.66
CA GLU A 29 -8.10 -3.37 8.75
C GLU A 29 -6.80 -2.62 8.99
N LEU A 30 -6.39 -2.55 10.26
CA LEU A 30 -5.10 -2.04 10.68
C LEU A 30 -4.23 -3.19 11.19
N GLY A 31 -3.12 -3.44 10.52
CA GLY A 31 -2.10 -4.38 10.97
C GLY A 31 -1.30 -3.85 12.16
N PRO A 32 -0.36 -4.66 12.68
CA PRO A 32 0.48 -4.27 13.81
C PRO A 32 1.40 -3.10 13.45
N THR A 33 1.68 -2.23 14.43
CA THR A 33 2.74 -1.22 14.32
C THR A 33 4.09 -1.90 14.47
N THR A 34 5.00 -1.60 13.54
CA THR A 34 6.39 -2.06 13.59
C THR A 34 7.32 -0.86 13.64
N ARG A 35 8.43 -0.97 14.37
CA ARG A 35 9.46 0.07 14.41
C ARG A 35 10.63 -0.33 13.54
N THR A 36 11.00 0.55 12.62
CA THR A 36 12.17 0.39 11.75
C THR A 36 13.46 0.62 12.54
N LYS A 37 14.60 0.17 11.99
CA LYS A 37 15.92 0.37 12.60
C LYS A 37 16.26 1.85 12.84
N ASP A 38 15.73 2.72 11.99
CA ASP A 38 15.94 4.17 12.05
C ASP A 38 14.98 4.87 13.03
N GLY A 39 14.19 4.10 13.80
CA GLY A 39 13.26 4.61 14.80
C GLY A 39 11.89 5.02 14.29
N ASN A 40 11.66 5.02 12.96
CA ASN A 40 10.35 5.33 12.39
C ASN A 40 9.35 4.21 12.66
N GLU A 41 8.11 4.58 12.96
CA GLU A 41 7.01 3.64 13.12
C GLU A 41 6.28 3.48 11.79
N VAL A 42 5.95 2.24 11.44
CA VAL A 42 5.21 1.91 10.22
C VAL A 42 4.15 0.86 10.52
N ARG A 43 2.97 1.12 9.99
CA ARG A 43 1.80 0.25 10.08
C ARG A 43 1.29 -0.04 8.67
N THR A 44 0.95 -1.30 8.41
CA THR A 44 0.26 -1.69 7.17
C THR A 44 -1.23 -1.70 7.44
N ALA A 45 -2.01 -1.02 6.59
CA ALA A 45 -3.47 -1.03 6.62
C ALA A 45 -4.00 -1.66 5.34
N LYS A 46 -5.06 -2.46 5.45
CA LYS A 46 -5.82 -2.93 4.28
C LYS A 46 -6.86 -1.87 3.96
N VAL A 47 -6.84 -1.34 2.74
CA VAL A 47 -7.80 -0.32 2.28
C VAL A 47 -8.50 -0.79 1.02
N ALA A 48 -9.70 -0.26 0.76
CA ALA A 48 -10.53 -0.71 -0.35
C ALA A 48 -11.26 0.43 -1.05
N ASP A 49 -11.55 0.21 -2.34
CA ASP A 49 -12.51 0.98 -3.11
C ASP A 49 -13.40 0.03 -3.93
N ARG A 50 -14.23 0.59 -4.81
CA ARG A 50 -15.11 -0.19 -5.69
C ARG A 50 -14.39 -1.10 -6.70
N THR A 51 -13.06 -1.09 -6.73
CA THR A 51 -12.22 -1.82 -7.70
C THR A 51 -11.33 -2.89 -7.10
N GLY A 52 -11.19 -2.94 -5.76
CA GLY A 52 -10.42 -3.96 -5.07
C GLY A 52 -9.85 -3.47 -3.75
N THR A 53 -8.93 -4.25 -3.19
CA THR A 53 -8.18 -3.90 -1.99
C THR A 53 -6.70 -3.68 -2.30
N ILE A 54 -6.02 -2.89 -1.49
CA ILE A 54 -4.56 -2.77 -1.52
C ILE A 54 -4.00 -2.55 -0.11
N ASN A 55 -2.77 -2.99 0.11
CA ASN A 55 -2.00 -2.62 1.29
C ASN A 55 -1.53 -1.16 1.22
N LEU A 56 -1.80 -0.40 2.27
CA LEU A 56 -1.35 0.96 2.50
C LEU A 56 -0.32 0.97 3.64
N SER A 57 0.90 1.45 3.37
CA SER A 57 1.90 1.72 4.42
C SER A 57 1.77 3.14 4.94
N VAL A 58 1.49 3.25 6.23
CA VAL A 58 1.31 4.52 6.94
C VAL A 58 2.42 4.66 7.99
N TRP A 59 3.06 5.83 8.00
CA TRP A 59 4.29 6.08 8.74
C TRP A 59 4.07 7.11 9.85
N ASN A 60 4.77 6.92 10.96
CA ASN A 60 4.88 7.84 12.09
C ASN A 60 3.50 8.31 12.60
N GLU A 61 3.33 9.61 12.82
CA GLU A 61 2.12 10.22 13.39
C GLU A 61 0.85 9.85 12.61
N ASN A 62 0.92 9.74 11.29
CA ASN A 62 -0.22 9.34 10.46
C ASN A 62 -0.75 7.95 10.82
N SER A 63 0.08 7.05 11.35
CA SER A 63 -0.34 5.69 11.70
C SER A 63 -1.29 5.64 12.90
N ALA A 64 -1.25 6.67 13.74
CA ALA A 64 -2.14 6.82 14.91
C ALA A 64 -3.44 7.56 14.56
N LEU A 65 -3.50 8.25 13.41
CA LEU A 65 -4.64 9.08 12.98
C LEU A 65 -5.66 8.33 12.13
N ILE A 66 -5.43 7.05 11.83
CA ILE A 66 -6.32 6.23 11.02
C ILE A 66 -7.02 5.18 11.87
N ALA A 67 -8.30 4.93 11.59
CA ALA A 67 -9.10 3.88 12.19
C ALA A 67 -9.81 3.04 11.10
N PRO A 68 -10.19 1.78 11.40
CA PRO A 68 -11.11 1.04 10.55
C PRO A 68 -12.40 1.84 10.30
N CYS A 69 -13.00 1.65 9.13
CA CYS A 69 -14.18 2.36 8.65
C CYS A 69 -13.97 3.85 8.30
N ASP A 70 -12.78 4.42 8.47
CA ASP A 70 -12.49 5.77 7.97
C ASP A 70 -12.47 5.80 6.44
N VAL A 71 -13.05 6.86 5.86
CA VAL A 71 -12.93 7.17 4.43
C VAL A 71 -11.89 8.26 4.27
N LEU A 72 -10.78 7.91 3.63
CA LEU A 72 -9.61 8.76 3.50
C LEU A 72 -9.35 9.10 2.04
N GLN A 73 -8.98 10.36 1.81
CA GLN A 73 -8.35 10.79 0.57
C GLN A 73 -6.84 10.85 0.79
N LEU A 74 -6.10 10.06 0.02
CA LEU A 74 -4.66 10.21 -0.12
C LEU A 74 -4.37 11.21 -1.23
N ILE A 75 -3.51 12.17 -0.93
CA ILE A 75 -3.03 13.18 -1.88
C ILE A 75 -1.51 13.02 -2.00
N GLN A 76 -0.99 13.04 -3.23
CA GLN A 76 0.46 12.96 -3.51
C GLN A 76 1.18 11.72 -2.93
N GLY A 77 0.46 10.60 -2.81
CA GLY A 77 1.02 9.31 -2.47
C GLY A 77 1.97 8.74 -3.53
N ASN A 78 2.53 7.58 -3.24
CA ASN A 78 3.32 6.81 -4.20
C ASN A 78 3.08 5.32 -4.04
N THR A 79 3.43 4.54 -5.07
CA THR A 79 3.35 3.09 -5.03
C THR A 79 4.74 2.48 -5.11
N THR A 80 4.96 1.41 -4.36
CA THR A 80 6.20 0.63 -4.38
C THR A 80 5.87 -0.85 -4.43
N VAL A 81 6.82 -1.66 -4.87
CA VAL A 81 6.73 -3.13 -4.72
C VAL A 81 7.67 -3.52 -3.59
N ARG A 82 7.14 -4.24 -2.59
CA ARG A 82 7.92 -4.79 -1.49
C ARG A 82 7.65 -6.28 -1.36
N GLY A 83 8.67 -7.10 -1.54
CA GLY A 83 8.55 -8.56 -1.46
C GLY A 83 7.57 -9.15 -2.49
N GLY A 84 7.49 -8.56 -3.69
CA GLY A 84 6.55 -8.98 -4.73
C GLY A 84 5.12 -8.46 -4.59
N CYS A 85 4.81 -7.68 -3.54
CA CYS A 85 3.49 -7.09 -3.32
C CYS A 85 3.49 -5.61 -3.69
N LEU A 86 2.51 -5.16 -4.49
CA LEU A 86 2.26 -3.74 -4.70
C LEU A 86 1.73 -3.12 -3.41
N THR A 87 2.29 -1.99 -3.01
CA THR A 87 1.96 -1.29 -1.78
C THR A 87 1.79 0.19 -2.07
N LEU A 88 0.68 0.76 -1.60
CA LEU A 88 0.44 2.20 -1.61
C LEU A 88 1.12 2.80 -0.38
N ASN A 89 1.75 3.96 -0.53
CA ASN A 89 2.41 4.66 0.56
C ASN A 89 1.93 6.11 0.58
N VAL A 90 1.76 6.64 1.79
CA VAL A 90 1.53 8.07 1.97
C VAL A 90 2.73 8.87 1.45
N GLY A 91 3.95 8.44 1.77
CA GLY A 91 5.18 9.12 1.34
C GLY A 91 5.45 10.43 2.09
N ARG A 92 6.62 11.03 1.86
CA ARG A 92 7.10 12.22 2.60
C ARG A 92 6.24 13.47 2.39
N PHE A 93 5.70 13.63 1.19
CA PHE A 93 4.88 14.79 0.79
C PHE A 93 3.40 14.46 0.65
N GLY A 94 3.02 13.20 0.90
CA GLY A 94 1.63 12.83 0.79
C GLY A 94 0.87 13.16 2.06
N GLN A 95 -0.43 13.37 1.88
CA GLN A 95 -1.34 13.74 2.94
C GLN A 95 -2.51 12.78 2.96
N LEU A 96 -2.91 12.34 4.16
CA LEU A 96 -4.18 11.67 4.39
C LEU A 96 -5.18 12.68 4.93
N VAL A 97 -6.33 12.79 4.27
CA VAL A 97 -7.44 13.64 4.69
C VAL A 97 -8.63 12.74 4.96
N LYS A 98 -9.15 12.75 6.19
CA LYS A 98 -10.43 12.08 6.48
C LYS A 98 -11.56 12.90 5.87
N ILE A 99 -12.33 12.28 4.99
CA ILE A 99 -13.44 12.90 4.26
C ILE A 99 -14.80 12.30 4.65
N GLY A 100 -14.81 11.22 5.43
CA GLY A 100 -16.02 10.57 5.90
C GLY A 100 -15.71 9.30 6.69
N GLU A 101 -16.76 8.52 6.96
CA GLU A 101 -16.69 7.23 7.65
C GLU A 101 -17.86 6.34 7.24
N PHE A 102 -17.64 5.02 7.27
CA PHE A 102 -18.62 3.93 7.08
C PHE A 102 -19.31 3.86 5.70
N CYS A 103 -19.94 4.94 5.25
CA CYS A 103 -20.73 5.01 4.02
C CYS A 103 -19.85 5.23 2.77
N PHE A 104 -19.10 4.22 2.37
CA PHE A 104 -18.28 4.27 1.14
C PHE A 104 -18.38 2.96 0.36
N PRO A 105 -18.72 2.97 -0.95
CA PRO A 105 -18.80 1.75 -1.75
C PRO A 105 -17.42 1.10 -1.97
N PHE A 106 -17.27 -0.17 -1.59
CA PHE A 106 -16.03 -0.93 -1.80
C PHE A 106 -16.28 -2.39 -2.16
N THR A 107 -15.24 -3.05 -2.67
CA THR A 107 -15.16 -4.50 -2.83
C THR A 107 -13.88 -5.01 -2.19
N GLU A 108 -13.94 -6.19 -1.55
CA GLU A 108 -12.76 -6.83 -0.95
C GLU A 108 -11.92 -7.63 -1.95
N THR A 109 -12.42 -7.80 -3.18
CA THR A 109 -11.76 -8.57 -4.23
C THR A 109 -11.74 -7.80 -5.56
N PRO A 110 -10.66 -7.89 -6.35
CA PRO A 110 -9.41 -8.61 -6.07
C PRO A 110 -8.49 -7.89 -5.07
N ASP A 111 -7.54 -8.62 -4.49
CA ASP A 111 -6.43 -8.03 -3.75
C ASP A 111 -5.31 -7.61 -4.72
N LEU A 112 -5.15 -6.31 -4.90
CA LEU A 112 -4.18 -5.70 -5.81
C LEU A 112 -2.75 -5.70 -5.23
N SER A 113 -2.63 -5.99 -3.94
CA SER A 113 -1.36 -6.20 -3.24
C SER A 113 -0.96 -7.67 -3.12
N ALA A 114 -1.74 -8.58 -3.72
CA ALA A 114 -1.39 -9.99 -3.79
C ALA A 114 0.03 -10.19 -4.39
N PHE A 115 0.71 -11.22 -3.90
CA PHE A 115 2.07 -11.52 -4.32
C PHE A 115 2.14 -11.79 -5.83
N ASN A 116 3.11 -11.15 -6.49
CA ASN A 116 3.38 -11.29 -7.91
C ASN A 116 4.87 -11.61 -8.14
N GLU A 117 5.15 -12.78 -8.71
CA GLU A 117 6.51 -13.25 -8.99
C GLU A 117 7.27 -12.34 -9.97
N GLU A 118 6.57 -11.78 -10.97
CA GLU A 118 7.21 -10.87 -11.94
C GLU A 118 7.69 -9.57 -11.28
N TRP A 119 6.92 -9.07 -10.32
CA TRP A 119 7.29 -7.88 -9.57
C TRP A 119 8.47 -8.14 -8.64
N LEU A 120 8.58 -9.35 -8.07
CA LEU A 120 9.74 -9.76 -7.29
C LEU A 120 11.01 -9.79 -8.15
N ALA A 121 10.96 -10.45 -9.30
CA ALA A 121 12.10 -10.58 -10.21
C ALA A 121 12.66 -9.21 -10.63
N LYS A 122 11.78 -8.25 -10.94
CA LYS A 122 12.15 -6.88 -11.36
C LYS A 122 12.77 -6.04 -10.24
N THR A 123 12.50 -6.34 -8.97
CA THR A 123 13.12 -5.64 -7.83
C THR A 123 14.52 -6.15 -7.48
N THR A 124 14.85 -7.37 -7.92
CA THR A 124 16.12 -8.06 -7.56
C THR A 124 17.24 -7.74 -8.56
N ASP A 125 16.93 -7.16 -9.72
CA ASP A 125 17.94 -6.72 -10.70
C ASP A 125 18.81 -5.54 -10.20
N GLY A 126 18.47 -4.97 -9.03
CA GLY A 126 19.30 -3.99 -8.32
C GLY A 126 20.10 -4.55 -7.13
N LEU A 127 19.78 -5.73 -6.59
CA LEU A 127 20.51 -6.37 -5.49
C LEU A 127 20.42 -7.90 -5.64
N SER A 128 21.58 -8.53 -5.85
CA SER A 128 21.84 -9.97 -5.97
C SER A 128 20.80 -10.93 -5.35
N ALA A 129 20.41 -11.91 -6.17
CA ALA A 129 19.48 -13.04 -5.99
C ALA A 129 19.26 -13.61 -4.56
N PRO A 130 18.02 -14.04 -4.23
CA PRO A 130 17.77 -14.85 -3.04
C PRO A 130 18.17 -16.30 -3.29
N LYS A 131 18.88 -16.91 -2.32
CA LYS A 131 19.07 -18.36 -2.25
C LYS A 131 17.72 -19.04 -2.01
N LYS A 132 17.39 -20.01 -2.86
CA LYS A 132 16.24 -20.92 -2.74
C LYS A 132 16.24 -21.57 -1.34
N PRO A 133 15.11 -21.66 -0.62
CA PRO A 133 15.07 -22.42 0.63
C PRO A 133 15.26 -23.91 0.33
N ALA A 134 16.14 -24.55 1.09
CA ALA A 134 16.38 -25.99 1.02
C ALA A 134 15.19 -26.75 1.60
N GLU A 135 14.65 -27.68 0.83
CA GLU A 135 13.62 -28.62 1.25
C GLU A 135 14.25 -29.68 2.18
N PRO A 136 13.65 -30.03 3.33
CA PRO A 136 14.22 -31.02 4.22
C PRO A 136 14.05 -32.43 3.65
N ALA A 137 15.17 -33.12 3.44
CA ALA A 137 15.19 -34.53 3.06
C ALA A 137 14.58 -35.39 4.18
N ILE A 138 13.45 -36.04 3.90
CA ILE A 138 12.89 -37.11 4.71
C ILE A 138 13.66 -38.39 4.37
N THR A 139 14.52 -38.83 5.29
CA THR A 139 15.16 -40.16 5.21
C THR A 139 14.23 -41.19 5.83
N LYS A 140 13.93 -42.24 5.06
CA LYS A 140 13.29 -43.48 5.54
C LYS A 140 14.30 -44.36 6.28
#